data_AF-A0A7C3QYJ7-F1
#
_entry.id   AF-A0A7C3QYJ7-F1
#
_cell.length_a   1.000
_cell.length_b   1.000
_cell.length_c   1.000
_cell.angle_alpha   90.00
_cell.angle_beta   90.00
_cell.angle_gamma   90.00
#
_symmetry.space_group_name_H-M   'P 1'
#
loop_
_entity.id
_entity.type
_entity.pdbx_description
1 polymer ?
#
loop_
_entity_poly.entity_id
_entity_poly.type
_entity_poly.pdbx_seq_one_letter_code
_entity_poly.pdbx_strand_id
1 'polypeptide(L)'
;MTDLVKTFKEKAETLVSAIDRKGGVRATLESLRRQMAESDRRRAIHNVRAELRRIQQQIEEMINAVGVQAVGLYEAGKLTSPELQPLCQHIVQLKAAVAQQEAELAKLEASAAGSSALGAKLCIACGKPLPDKATFCPYCGTASPKAMAKRFCINCGSALRLEAKFCAKCGQAVQDLP
;
A
#
# COMPACT_ATOMS: atom_id res chain seq x y z
N MET A 1 -21.53 5.28 84.33
CA MET A 1 -20.63 5.81 83.28
C MET A 1 -19.79 4.74 82.58
N THR A 2 -19.75 3.49 83.07
CA THR A 2 -18.96 2.38 82.52
C THR A 2 -19.59 1.70 81.29
N ASP A 3 -20.91 1.74 81.12
CA ASP A 3 -21.57 1.06 79.99
C ASP A 3 -21.42 1.79 78.65
N LEU A 4 -21.45 3.12 78.65
CA LEU A 4 -21.29 3.90 77.42
C LEU A 4 -19.91 3.69 76.79
N VAL A 5 -18.87 3.64 77.63
CA VAL A 5 -17.48 3.39 77.18
C VAL A 5 -17.34 1.97 76.61
N LYS A 6 -18.01 0.97 77.20
CA LYS A 6 -18.04 -0.41 76.67
C LYS A 6 -18.72 -0.45 75.31
N THR A 7 -19.87 0.19 75.15
CA THR A 7 -20.59 0.24 73.87
C THR A 7 -19.77 0.94 72.77
N PHE A 8 -19.02 2.00 73.10
CA PHE A 8 -18.12 2.65 72.15
C PHE A 8 -16.96 1.74 71.74
N LYS A 9 -16.38 1.01 72.70
CA LYS A 9 -15.30 0.06 72.44
C LYS A 9 -15.77 -1.09 71.53
N GLU A 10 -16.95 -1.65 71.79
CA GLU A 10 -17.56 -2.69 70.95
C GLU A 10 -17.87 -2.18 69.53
N LYS A 11 -18.38 -0.95 69.40
CA LYS A 11 -18.62 -0.32 68.10
C LYS A 11 -17.33 -0.05 67.32
N ALA A 12 -16.26 0.36 68.00
CA ALA A 12 -14.94 0.52 67.38
C ALA A 12 -14.35 -0.83 66.94
N GLU A 13 -14.44 -1.87 67.77
CA GLU A 13 -13.95 -3.22 67.43
C GLU A 13 -14.74 -3.86 66.27
N THR A 14 -16.05 -3.62 66.20
CA THR A 14 -16.89 -4.05 65.07
C THR A 14 -16.57 -3.30 63.78
N LEU A 15 -16.27 -1.99 63.84
CA LEU A 15 -15.81 -1.22 62.69
C LEU A 15 -14.43 -1.66 62.20
N VAL A 16 -13.48 -1.85 63.10
CA VAL A 16 -12.13 -2.31 62.77
C VAL A 16 -12.19 -3.72 62.17
N SER A 17 -12.95 -4.63 62.79
CA SER A 17 -13.15 -5.96 62.22
C SER A 17 -13.92 -5.95 60.90
N ALA A 18 -14.82 -4.99 60.66
CA ALA A 18 -15.47 -4.83 59.35
C ALA A 18 -14.48 -4.39 58.25
N ILE A 19 -13.50 -3.53 58.59
CA ILE A 19 -12.44 -3.10 57.67
C ILE A 19 -11.42 -4.22 57.40
N ASP A 20 -11.12 -5.04 58.43
CA ASP A 20 -10.15 -6.15 58.37
C ASP A 20 -10.76 -7.52 57.96
N ARG A 21 -12.07 -7.60 57.67
CA ARG A 21 -12.71 -8.83 57.18
C ARG A 21 -12.04 -9.31 55.88
N LYS A 22 -11.80 -10.62 55.79
CA LYS A 22 -11.08 -11.32 54.69
C LYS A 22 -11.49 -10.77 53.32
N GLY A 23 -10.61 -9.96 52.71
CA GLY A 23 -10.83 -9.35 51.39
C GLY A 23 -10.78 -7.81 51.34
N GLY A 24 -10.65 -7.13 52.48
CA GLY A 24 -10.54 -5.66 52.56
C GLY A 24 -9.19 -5.05 52.12
N VAL A 25 -8.79 -3.95 52.75
CA VAL A 25 -7.63 -3.10 52.37
C VAL A 25 -6.32 -3.88 52.23
N ARG A 26 -6.10 -4.93 53.03
CA ARG A 26 -4.91 -5.78 52.91
C ARG A 26 -4.87 -6.57 51.60
N ALA A 27 -6.02 -7.05 51.11
CA ALA A 27 -6.10 -7.77 49.84
C ALA A 27 -5.90 -6.83 48.65
N THR A 28 -6.38 -5.58 48.74
CA THR A 28 -6.14 -4.56 47.70
C THR A 28 -4.70 -4.09 47.68
N LEU A 29 -4.04 -3.96 48.84
CA LEU A 29 -2.60 -3.67 48.90
C LEU A 29 -1.78 -4.81 48.28
N GLU A 30 -2.14 -6.06 48.56
CA GLU A 30 -1.47 -7.23 48.00
C GLU A 30 -1.69 -7.34 46.48
N SER A 31 -2.90 -7.04 45.99
CA SER A 31 -3.18 -7.02 44.55
C SER A 31 -2.44 -5.90 43.83
N LEU A 32 -2.37 -4.70 44.41
CA LEU A 32 -1.59 -3.59 43.87
C LEU A 32 -0.10 -3.93 43.81
N ARG A 33 0.46 -4.55 44.85
CA ARG A 33 1.87 -5.00 44.84
C ARG A 33 2.15 -6.01 43.74
N ARG A 34 1.27 -7.00 43.55
CA ARG A 34 1.39 -7.97 42.44
C ARG A 34 1.27 -7.30 41.08
N GLN A 35 0.32 -6.38 40.93
CA GLN A 35 0.14 -5.63 39.69
C GLN A 35 1.34 -4.74 39.36
N MET A 36 1.94 -4.09 40.37
CA MET A 36 3.17 -3.32 40.19
C MET A 36 4.34 -4.22 39.78
N ALA A 37 4.53 -5.36 40.45
CA ALA A 37 5.58 -6.31 40.10
C ALA A 37 5.41 -6.86 38.67
N GLU A 38 4.17 -7.17 38.25
CA GLU A 38 3.88 -7.56 36.87
C GLU A 38 4.15 -6.43 35.87
N SER A 39 3.78 -5.19 36.21
CA SER A 39 4.02 -4.02 35.39
C SER A 39 5.52 -3.77 35.19
N ASP A 40 6.30 -3.88 36.25
CA ASP A 40 7.75 -3.73 36.21
C ASP A 40 8.40 -4.86 35.42
N ARG A 41 7.91 -6.09 35.55
CA ARG A 41 8.36 -7.23 34.74
C ARG A 41 8.07 -7.01 33.26
N ARG A 42 6.88 -6.50 32.92
CA ARG A 42 6.50 -6.15 31.54
C ARG A 42 7.40 -5.03 30.99
N ARG A 43 7.68 -4.00 31.78
CA ARG A 43 8.61 -2.92 31.42
C ARG A 43 10.03 -3.45 31.18
N ALA A 44 10.54 -4.28 32.09
CA ALA A 44 11.86 -4.89 31.95
C ALA A 44 11.96 -5.73 30.67
N ILE A 45 10.95 -6.58 30.40
CA ILE A 45 10.89 -7.38 29.16
C ILE A 45 10.86 -6.47 27.93
N HIS A 46 10.04 -5.42 27.95
CA HIS A 46 9.97 -4.47 26.84
C HIS A 46 11.31 -3.79 26.59
N ASN A 47 11.98 -3.33 27.64
CA ASN A 47 13.27 -2.64 27.54
C ASN A 47 14.36 -3.58 26.99
N VAL A 48 14.47 -4.79 27.53
CA VAL A 48 15.42 -5.80 27.02
C VAL A 48 15.13 -6.15 25.56
N ARG A 49 13.85 -6.31 25.18
CA ARG A 49 13.47 -6.55 23.78
C ARG A 49 13.82 -5.38 22.87
N ALA A 50 13.67 -4.14 23.34
CA ALA A 50 14.06 -2.96 22.58
C ALA A 50 15.57 -2.91 22.36
N GLU A 51 16.34 -3.19 23.41
CA GLU A 51 17.81 -3.24 23.32
C GLU A 51 18.30 -4.38 22.42
N LEU A 52 17.67 -5.56 22.50
CA LEU A 52 17.97 -6.68 21.59
C LEU A 52 17.75 -6.28 20.13
N ARG A 53 16.61 -5.65 19.81
CA ARG A 53 16.34 -5.19 18.43
C ARG A 53 17.37 -4.17 17.97
N ARG A 54 17.74 -3.21 18.84
CA ARG A 54 18.75 -2.20 18.53
C ARG A 54 20.10 -2.84 18.20
N ILE A 55 20.57 -3.76 19.06
CA ILE A 55 21.86 -4.43 18.86
C ILE A 55 21.82 -5.30 17.59
N GLN A 56 20.72 -6.02 17.35
CA GLN A 56 20.54 -6.80 16.12
C GLN A 56 20.62 -5.93 14.87
N GLN A 57 19.94 -4.79 14.87
CA GLN A 57 20.01 -3.84 13.76
C GLN A 57 21.44 -3.32 13.53
N GLN A 58 22.17 -2.98 14.61
CA GLN A 58 23.57 -2.56 14.50
C GLN A 58 24.47 -3.65 13.91
N ILE A 59 24.24 -4.92 14.28
CA ILE A 59 24.97 -6.06 13.72
C ILE A 59 24.69 -6.19 12.22
N GLU A 60 23.42 -6.14 11.81
CA GLU A 60 23.02 -6.22 10.40
C GLU A 60 23.63 -5.08 9.58
N GLU A 61 23.58 -3.85 10.07
CA GLU A 61 24.19 -2.68 9.45
C GLU A 61 25.70 -2.86 9.24
N MET A 62 26.41 -3.35 10.25
CA MET A 62 27.86 -3.58 10.15
C MET A 62 28.21 -4.74 9.22
N ILE A 63 27.46 -5.84 9.25
CA ILE A 63 27.66 -6.96 8.31
C ILE A 63 27.44 -6.47 6.87
N ASN A 64 26.38 -5.70 6.63
CA ASN A 64 26.10 -5.12 5.32
C ASN A 64 27.22 -4.17 4.88
N ALA A 65 27.69 -3.29 5.76
CA ALA A 65 28.79 -2.36 5.46
C ALA A 65 30.08 -3.11 5.09
N VAL A 66 30.43 -4.15 5.85
CA VAL A 66 31.58 -5.01 5.55
C VAL A 66 31.40 -5.70 4.21
N GLY A 67 30.22 -6.26 3.93
CA GLY A 67 29.90 -6.89 2.65
C GLY A 67 30.06 -5.94 1.47
N VAL A 68 29.53 -4.72 1.57
CA VAL A 68 29.68 -3.68 0.53
C VAL A 68 31.15 -3.33 0.30
N GLN A 69 31.94 -3.15 1.35
CA GLN A 69 33.37 -2.85 1.22
C GLN A 69 34.14 -4.02 0.62
N ALA A 70 33.87 -5.26 1.04
CA ALA A 70 34.51 -6.46 0.50
C ALA A 70 34.25 -6.61 -1.00
N VAL A 71 32.99 -6.44 -1.43
CA VAL A 71 32.62 -6.47 -2.86
C VAL A 71 33.28 -5.32 -3.62
N GLY A 72 33.33 -4.11 -3.06
CA GLY A 72 34.02 -2.99 -3.69
C GLY A 72 35.52 -3.21 -3.85
N LEU A 73 36.18 -3.81 -2.85
CA LEU A 73 37.59 -4.20 -2.94
C LEU A 73 37.82 -5.31 -3.97
N TYR A 74 36.90 -6.27 -4.06
CA TYR A 74 36.94 -7.35 -5.05
C TYR A 74 36.79 -6.81 -6.49
N GLU A 75 35.80 -5.97 -6.73
CA GLU A 75 35.58 -5.30 -8.03
C GLU A 75 36.78 -4.42 -8.42
N ALA A 76 37.45 -3.81 -7.43
CA ALA A 76 38.69 -3.06 -7.64
C ALA A 76 39.97 -3.92 -7.79
N GLY A 77 39.87 -5.25 -7.68
CA GLY A 77 41.00 -6.16 -7.73
C GLY A 77 41.98 -6.04 -6.54
N LYS A 78 41.55 -5.40 -5.45
CA LYS A 78 42.36 -5.14 -4.24
C LYS A 78 42.00 -6.06 -3.06
N LEU A 79 41.08 -7.00 -3.26
CA LEU A 79 40.72 -7.96 -2.22
C LEU A 79 41.90 -8.92 -1.96
N THR A 80 42.37 -8.96 -0.72
CA THR A 80 43.52 -9.80 -0.32
C THR A 80 43.12 -11.12 0.32
N SER A 81 41.84 -11.32 0.67
CA SER A 81 41.33 -12.56 1.28
C SER A 81 40.79 -13.51 0.21
N PRO A 82 41.44 -14.67 -0.02
CA PRO A 82 40.98 -15.65 -1.00
C PRO A 82 39.67 -16.35 -0.58
N GLU A 83 39.36 -16.40 0.72
CA GLU A 83 38.14 -17.02 1.24
C GLU A 83 36.88 -16.23 0.86
N LEU A 84 37.01 -14.91 0.77
CA LEU A 84 35.92 -14.01 0.36
C LEU A 84 35.74 -13.95 -1.15
N GLN A 85 36.73 -14.38 -1.92
CA GLN A 85 36.73 -14.34 -3.37
C GLN A 85 35.51 -15.05 -4.01
N PRO A 86 35.18 -16.32 -3.68
CA PRO A 86 34.01 -16.98 -4.28
C PRO A 86 32.69 -16.30 -3.92
N LEU A 87 32.57 -15.77 -2.69
CA LEU A 87 31.37 -15.05 -2.25
C LEU A 87 31.20 -13.74 -3.04
N CYS A 88 32.27 -12.96 -3.18
CA CYS A 88 32.23 -11.72 -3.94
C CYS A 88 31.98 -11.98 -5.44
N GLN A 89 32.59 -13.03 -6.00
CA GLN A 89 32.34 -13.45 -7.38
C GLN A 89 30.86 -13.79 -7.59
N HIS A 90 30.26 -14.54 -6.67
CA HIS A 90 28.84 -14.88 -6.74
C HIS A 90 27.95 -13.63 -6.66
N ILE A 91 28.26 -12.67 -5.78
CA ILE A 91 27.53 -11.39 -5.70
C ILE A 91 27.60 -10.63 -7.03
N VAL A 92 28.76 -10.56 -7.67
CA VAL A 92 28.90 -9.90 -8.98
C VAL A 92 28.08 -10.62 -10.06
N GLN A 93 28.05 -11.95 -10.06
CA GLN A 93 27.20 -12.72 -10.97
C GLN A 93 25.71 -12.44 -10.75
N LEU A 94 25.26 -12.41 -9.49
CA LEU A 94 23.88 -12.09 -9.14
C LEU A 94 23.50 -10.66 -9.57
N LYS A 95 24.38 -9.68 -9.34
CA LYS A 95 24.18 -8.30 -9.83
C LYS A 95 24.02 -8.27 -11.36
N ALA A 96 24.84 -9.01 -12.09
CA ALA A 96 24.72 -9.11 -13.54
C ALA A 96 23.40 -9.78 -13.98
N ALA A 97 22.98 -10.83 -13.28
CA ALA A 97 21.70 -11.49 -13.55
C ALA A 97 20.51 -10.56 -13.31
N VAL A 98 20.53 -9.76 -12.23
CA VAL A 98 19.50 -8.74 -11.95
C VAL A 98 19.40 -7.74 -13.10
N ALA A 99 20.53 -7.18 -13.55
CA ALA A 99 20.55 -6.24 -14.66
C ALA A 99 20.00 -6.84 -15.97
N GLN A 100 20.27 -8.12 -16.23
CA GLN A 100 19.71 -8.83 -17.38
C GLN A 100 18.19 -9.01 -17.26
N GLN A 101 17.70 -9.41 -16.09
CA GLN A 101 16.27 -9.60 -15.85
C GLN A 101 15.49 -8.29 -15.91
N GLU A 102 16.03 -7.20 -15.38
CA GLU A 102 15.45 -5.85 -15.50
C GLU A 102 15.36 -5.41 -16.97
N ALA A 103 16.39 -5.69 -17.77
CA ALA A 103 16.38 -5.37 -19.20
C ALA A 103 15.38 -6.23 -20.00
N GLU A 104 15.19 -7.50 -19.61
CA GLU A 104 14.17 -8.37 -20.20
C GLU A 104 12.76 -7.90 -19.84
N LEU A 105 12.53 -7.56 -18.57
CA LEU A 105 11.26 -6.99 -18.10
C LEU A 105 10.91 -5.71 -18.87
N ALA A 106 11.87 -4.80 -19.02
CA ALA A 106 11.66 -3.56 -19.77
C ALA A 106 11.27 -3.81 -21.24
N LYS A 107 11.84 -4.84 -21.89
CA LYS A 107 11.47 -5.22 -23.26
C LYS A 107 10.04 -5.75 -23.33
N LEU A 108 9.65 -6.59 -22.37
CA LEU A 108 8.30 -7.15 -22.29
C LEU A 108 7.26 -6.05 -22.04
N GLU A 109 7.54 -5.12 -21.13
CA GLU A 109 6.67 -3.97 -20.86
C GLU A 109 6.53 -3.05 -22.08
N ALA A 110 7.63 -2.78 -22.79
CA ALA A 110 7.59 -2.00 -24.03
C ALA A 110 6.76 -2.69 -25.12
N SER A 111 6.85 -4.02 -25.23
CA SER A 111 6.04 -4.80 -26.18
C SER A 111 4.55 -4.83 -25.82
N ALA A 112 4.21 -4.71 -24.53
CA ALA A 112 2.84 -4.59 -24.04
C ALA A 112 2.27 -3.17 -24.20
N ALA A 113 3.11 -2.13 -24.14
CA ALA A 113 2.70 -0.75 -24.40
C ALA A 113 2.37 -0.50 -25.89
N GLY A 114 3.03 -1.21 -26.81
CA GLY A 114 2.80 -1.12 -28.25
C GLY A 114 1.44 -1.67 -28.72
N SER A 115 0.77 -2.49 -27.92
CA SER A 115 -0.54 -3.07 -28.24
C SER A 115 -1.74 -2.27 -27.69
N SER A 116 -1.51 -1.17 -26.95
CA SER A 116 -2.55 -0.30 -26.37
C SER A 116 -2.78 1.02 -27.14
N ALA A 117 -2.12 1.25 -28.27
CA ALA A 117 -2.20 2.51 -29.03
C ALA A 117 -3.16 2.49 -30.24
N LEU A 118 -4.04 1.50 -30.36
CA LEU A 118 -5.11 1.49 -31.35
C LEU A 118 -6.41 2.04 -30.73
N GLY A 119 -6.65 3.35 -30.86
CA GLY A 119 -8.02 3.89 -30.82
C GLY A 119 -8.33 5.10 -29.92
N ALA A 120 -7.44 5.53 -29.02
CA ALA A 120 -7.76 6.65 -28.12
C ALA A 120 -7.79 8.01 -28.85
N LYS A 121 -8.93 8.35 -29.48
CA LYS A 121 -9.19 9.67 -30.07
C LYS A 121 -9.21 10.72 -28.96
N LEU A 122 -8.58 11.86 -29.14
CA LEU A 122 -8.62 12.94 -28.15
C LEU A 122 -9.88 13.79 -28.31
N CYS A 123 -10.42 14.30 -27.20
CA CYS A 123 -11.54 15.23 -27.22
C CYS A 123 -11.10 16.59 -27.80
N ILE A 124 -11.85 17.10 -28.77
CA ILE A 124 -11.56 18.39 -29.42
C ILE A 124 -11.65 19.60 -28.48
N ALA A 125 -12.40 19.50 -27.37
CA ALA A 125 -12.61 20.61 -26.45
C ALA A 125 -11.67 20.59 -25.24
N CYS A 126 -11.35 19.41 -24.70
CA CYS A 126 -10.55 19.29 -23.47
C CYS A 126 -9.26 18.47 -23.61
N GLY A 127 -9.01 17.88 -24.79
CA GLY A 127 -7.78 17.13 -25.07
C GLY A 127 -7.66 15.77 -24.39
N LYS A 128 -8.64 15.33 -23.58
CA LYS A 128 -8.62 14.03 -22.89
C LYS A 128 -8.98 12.87 -23.84
N PRO A 129 -8.46 11.65 -23.59
CA PRO A 129 -8.76 10.48 -24.42
C PRO A 129 -10.24 10.11 -24.35
N LEU A 130 -10.83 9.84 -25.52
CA LEU A 130 -12.19 9.37 -25.72
C LEU A 130 -12.16 7.86 -26.01
N PRO A 131 -13.04 7.07 -25.38
CA PRO A 131 -13.23 5.69 -25.77
C PRO A 131 -13.85 5.60 -27.19
N ASP A 132 -13.56 4.52 -27.91
CA ASP A 132 -13.87 4.34 -29.34
C ASP A 132 -15.35 4.57 -29.73
N LYS A 133 -16.27 4.36 -28.78
CA LYS A 133 -17.73 4.48 -28.99
C LYS A 133 -18.39 5.63 -28.19
N ALA A 134 -17.61 6.59 -27.70
CA ALA A 134 -18.17 7.72 -26.96
C ALA A 134 -18.97 8.66 -27.88
N THR A 135 -20.26 8.87 -27.57
CA THR A 135 -21.09 9.92 -28.21
C THR A 135 -20.81 11.30 -27.61
N PHE A 136 -20.46 11.35 -26.33
CA PHE A 136 -20.08 12.57 -25.59
C PHE A 136 -18.82 12.32 -24.78
N CYS A 137 -18.02 13.36 -24.56
CA CYS A 137 -16.85 13.30 -23.70
C CYS A 137 -17.28 13.12 -22.22
N PRO A 138 -16.82 12.07 -21.52
CA PRO A 138 -17.19 11.87 -20.11
C PRO A 138 -16.59 12.94 -19.18
N TYR A 139 -15.59 13.69 -19.64
CA TYR A 139 -14.88 14.68 -18.82
C TYR A 139 -15.42 16.11 -18.96
N CYS A 140 -15.95 16.48 -20.13
CA CYS A 140 -16.44 17.84 -20.39
C CYS A 140 -17.81 17.92 -21.06
N GLY A 141 -18.44 16.78 -21.39
CA GLY A 141 -19.76 16.73 -22.02
C GLY A 141 -19.80 17.08 -23.50
N THR A 142 -18.68 17.49 -24.12
CA THR A 142 -18.64 17.83 -25.56
C THR A 142 -18.93 16.63 -26.43
N ALA A 143 -19.79 16.77 -27.43
CA ALA A 143 -20.10 15.71 -28.39
C ALA A 143 -18.85 15.27 -29.17
N SER A 144 -18.72 13.96 -29.37
CA SER A 144 -17.62 13.37 -30.14
C SER A 144 -17.74 13.71 -31.63
N PRO A 145 -16.64 13.87 -32.38
CA PRO A 145 -16.67 14.18 -33.82
C PRO A 145 -17.54 13.21 -34.65
N LYS A 146 -17.62 11.93 -34.24
CA LYS A 146 -18.46 10.93 -34.92
C LYS A 146 -19.97 11.22 -34.81
N ALA A 147 -20.40 11.89 -33.73
CA ALA A 147 -21.79 12.31 -33.56
C ALA A 147 -22.17 13.52 -34.43
N MET A 148 -21.19 14.25 -34.97
CA MET A 148 -21.41 15.45 -35.78
C MET A 148 -21.41 15.18 -37.29
N ALA A 149 -21.12 13.96 -37.73
CA ALA A 149 -21.15 13.59 -39.14
C ALA A 149 -22.59 13.55 -39.69
N LYS A 150 -23.10 14.69 -40.15
CA LYS A 150 -24.36 14.77 -40.88
C LYS A 150 -24.17 14.14 -42.26
N ARG A 151 -24.93 13.08 -42.56
CA ARG A 151 -24.97 12.44 -43.87
C ARG A 151 -26.05 13.11 -44.72
N PHE A 152 -25.85 13.20 -46.03
CA PHE A 152 -26.82 13.77 -46.97
C PHE A 152 -27.14 12.75 -48.07
N CYS A 153 -28.39 12.76 -48.55
CA CYS A 153 -28.82 11.87 -49.63
C CYS A 153 -28.14 12.30 -50.95
N ILE A 154 -27.43 11.39 -51.60
CA ILE A 154 -26.77 11.68 -52.89
C ILE A 154 -27.74 12.01 -54.01
N ASN A 155 -28.99 11.49 -53.94
CA ASN A 155 -29.99 11.68 -54.99
C ASN A 155 -30.75 13.02 -54.85
N CYS A 156 -31.07 13.46 -53.63
CA CYS A 156 -31.92 14.64 -53.42
C CYS A 156 -31.38 15.68 -52.42
N GLY A 157 -30.19 15.46 -51.87
CA GLY A 157 -29.50 16.39 -50.97
C GLY A 157 -30.08 16.52 -49.56
N SER A 158 -31.15 15.80 -49.20
CA SER A 158 -31.74 15.92 -47.87
C SER A 158 -30.84 15.32 -46.78
N ALA A 159 -30.82 15.93 -45.60
CA ALA A 159 -30.13 15.37 -44.43
C ALA A 159 -30.68 13.99 -44.06
N LEU A 160 -29.78 13.05 -43.79
CA LEU A 160 -30.07 11.68 -43.40
C LEU A 160 -29.81 11.51 -41.90
N ARG A 161 -30.59 10.67 -41.23
CA ARG A 161 -30.26 10.21 -39.87
C ARG A 161 -29.05 9.29 -39.93
N LEU A 162 -28.28 9.24 -38.83
CA LEU A 162 -27.01 8.50 -38.74
C LEU A 162 -27.10 7.02 -39.21
N GLU A 163 -28.27 6.39 -39.07
CA GLU A 163 -28.53 4.98 -39.42
C GLU A 163 -29.69 4.82 -40.44
N ALA A 164 -30.01 5.86 -41.22
CA ALA A 164 -31.08 5.78 -42.20
C ALA A 164 -30.69 4.89 -43.39
N LYS A 165 -31.35 3.73 -43.54
CA LYS A 165 -31.20 2.84 -44.72
C LYS A 165 -31.87 3.38 -45.99
N PHE A 166 -32.86 4.27 -45.84
CA PHE A 166 -33.59 4.90 -46.93
C PHE A 166 -33.78 6.39 -46.67
N CYS A 167 -33.77 7.17 -47.75
CA CYS A 167 -34.05 8.60 -47.67
C CYS A 167 -35.54 8.84 -47.42
N ALA A 168 -35.88 9.48 -46.30
CA ALA A 168 -37.26 9.82 -45.95
C ALA A 168 -37.94 10.79 -46.94
N LYS A 169 -37.17 11.49 -47.78
CA LYS A 169 -37.69 12.47 -48.74
C LYS A 169 -37.90 11.90 -50.14
N CYS A 170 -37.00 11.04 -50.64
CA CYS A 170 -37.08 10.52 -52.01
C CYS A 170 -37.17 8.99 -52.12
N GLY A 171 -37.15 8.27 -51.00
CA GLY A 171 -37.25 6.80 -50.97
C GLY A 171 -35.98 6.06 -51.39
N GLN A 172 -34.95 6.75 -51.91
CA GLN A 172 -33.72 6.11 -52.37
C GLN A 172 -32.97 5.42 -51.22
N ALA A 173 -32.52 4.19 -51.46
CA ALA A 173 -31.65 3.46 -50.53
C ALA A 173 -30.33 4.22 -50.32
N VAL A 174 -29.95 4.37 -49.05
CA VAL A 174 -28.69 5.00 -48.65
C VAL A 174 -27.66 3.88 -48.56
N GLN A 175 -26.65 3.92 -49.43
CA GLN A 175 -25.52 3.00 -49.32
C GLN A 175 -24.61 3.49 -48.18
N ASP A 176 -24.42 2.64 -47.18
CA ASP A 176 -23.40 2.84 -46.14
C ASP A 176 -22.05 2.48 -46.76
N LEU A 177 -21.26 3.48 -47.16
CA LEU A 177 -19.84 3.23 -47.41
C LEU A 177 -19.16 2.95 -46.05
N PRO A 178 -18.30 1.93 -45.95
CA PRO A 178 -17.56 1.61 -44.73
C PRO A 178 -16.63 2.74 -44.27
#